data_AF-A0A535Q9L1-F1
#
_entry.id   AF-A0A535Q9L1-F1
#
_cell.length_a   1.000
_cell.length_b   1.000
_cell.length_c   1.000
_cell.angle_alpha   90.00
_cell.angle_beta   90.00
_cell.angle_gamma   90.00
#
_symmetry.space_group_name_H-M   'P 1'
#
loop_
_entity.id
_entity.type
_entity.pdbx_description
1 polymer ?
#
loop_
_entity_poly.entity_id
_entity_poly.type
_entity_poly.pdbx_seq_one_letter_code
_entity_poly.pdbx_strand_id
1 'polypeptide(L)'
;MLLTNPLQFVINAIYLLPALVVGIVGHELAHAAVAVARGDQTPRLDGRLSISPRQHLDPLGTIAAFFIYFGWGKPIRLNPYRMRTAWDPALVWLAGPLASFLIAIIPIPGLDGYHFLGALLRRRFSKLFFQLDSNRQVILLAVIVVLIFAPLLLGATVLDYLYAPVAQLLLGSGVRPIGF
;
A
#
# COMPACT_ATOMS: atom_id res chain seq x y z
N MET A 1 -12.44 -13.82 -18.53
CA MET A 1 -13.01 -13.87 -17.16
C MET A 1 -14.29 -13.07 -17.03
N LEU A 2 -14.31 -11.76 -17.34
CA LEU A 2 -15.54 -10.95 -17.24
C LEU A 2 -16.73 -11.53 -18.04
N LEU A 3 -16.50 -11.91 -19.29
CA LEU A 3 -17.54 -12.43 -20.19
C LEU A 3 -17.93 -13.90 -19.90
N THR A 4 -17.05 -14.64 -19.20
CA THR A 4 -17.22 -16.08 -18.95
C THR A 4 -17.79 -16.38 -17.57
N ASN A 5 -17.48 -15.54 -16.57
CA ASN A 5 -18.00 -15.66 -15.22
C ASN A 5 -17.99 -14.27 -14.53
N PRO A 6 -19.06 -13.46 -14.71
CA PRO A 6 -19.10 -12.09 -14.21
C PRO A 6 -19.10 -12.03 -12.68
N LEU A 7 -19.69 -13.02 -12.00
CA LEU A 7 -19.69 -13.10 -10.53
C LEU A 7 -18.26 -13.27 -9.99
N GLN A 8 -17.48 -14.19 -10.56
CA GLN A 8 -16.10 -14.40 -10.13
C GLN A 8 -15.24 -13.16 -10.38
N PHE A 9 -15.48 -12.45 -11.49
CA PHE A 9 -14.80 -11.18 -11.76
C PHE A 9 -15.08 -10.15 -10.66
N VAL A 10 -16.35 -9.96 -10.28
CA VAL A 10 -16.73 -9.03 -9.19
C VAL A 10 -16.09 -9.43 -7.86
N ILE A 11 -16.11 -10.72 -7.53
CA ILE A 11 -15.46 -11.24 -6.32
C ILE A 11 -13.96 -10.92 -6.32
N ASN A 12 -13.26 -11.20 -7.42
CA ASN A 12 -11.84 -10.88 -7.54
C ASN A 12 -11.59 -9.37 -7.41
N ALA A 13 -12.44 -8.53 -8.00
CA ALA A 13 -12.31 -7.09 -7.92
C ALA A 13 -12.45 -6.55 -6.49
N ILE A 14 -13.39 -7.10 -5.71
CA ILE A 14 -13.60 -6.74 -4.30
C ILE A 14 -12.33 -7.01 -3.47
N TYR A 15 -11.67 -8.14 -3.69
CA TYR A 15 -10.44 -8.48 -2.97
C TYR A 15 -9.21 -7.71 -3.50
N LEU A 16 -9.13 -7.49 -4.81
CA LEU A 16 -7.99 -6.83 -5.44
C LEU A 16 -7.94 -5.33 -5.14
N LEU A 17 -9.08 -4.63 -5.19
CA LEU A 17 -9.11 -3.17 -5.13
C LEU A 17 -8.49 -2.61 -3.84
N PRO A 18 -8.81 -3.08 -2.63
CA PRO A 18 -8.20 -2.57 -1.40
C PRO A 18 -6.70 -2.86 -1.33
N ALA A 19 -6.27 -4.04 -1.79
CA ALA A 19 -4.85 -4.40 -1.84
C ALA A 19 -4.08 -3.50 -2.81
N LEU A 20 -4.66 -3.23 -3.99
CA LEU A 20 -4.11 -2.31 -4.99
C LEU A 20 -3.97 -0.90 -4.42
N VAL A 21 -5.03 -0.38 -3.79
CA VAL A 21 -5.04 0.96 -3.19
C VAL A 21 -3.96 1.08 -2.13
N VAL A 22 -3.92 0.16 -1.16
CA VAL A 22 -2.95 0.19 -0.06
C VAL A 22 -1.52 0.08 -0.61
N GLY A 23 -1.29 -0.84 -1.55
CA GLY A 23 0.02 -1.13 -2.13
C GLY A 23 0.56 0.02 -2.99
N ILE A 24 -0.22 0.52 -3.96
CA ILE A 24 0.24 1.59 -4.86
C ILE A 24 0.39 2.91 -4.10
N VAL A 25 -0.56 3.27 -3.22
CA VAL A 25 -0.44 4.50 -2.44
C VAL A 25 0.80 4.46 -1.55
N GLY A 26 1.06 3.34 -0.89
CA GLY A 26 2.27 3.16 -0.10
C GLY A 26 3.56 3.28 -0.89
N HIS A 27 3.58 2.65 -2.06
CA HIS A 27 4.72 2.66 -2.97
C HIS A 27 5.07 4.09 -3.41
N GLU A 28 4.10 4.82 -3.95
CA GLU A 28 4.31 6.18 -4.47
C GLU A 28 4.56 7.19 -3.35
N LEU A 29 3.88 7.05 -2.21
CA LEU A 29 4.10 7.88 -1.04
C LEU A 29 5.52 7.69 -0.47
N ALA A 30 6.04 6.46 -0.49
CA ALA A 30 7.41 6.18 -0.04
C ALA A 30 8.45 6.83 -0.96
N HIS A 31 8.26 6.78 -2.28
CA HIS A 31 9.10 7.53 -3.22
C HIS A 31 9.08 9.03 -2.91
N ALA A 32 7.89 9.61 -2.72
CA ALA A 32 7.73 11.03 -2.43
C ALA A 32 8.35 11.43 -1.08
N ALA A 33 8.14 10.62 -0.03
CA ALA A 33 8.67 10.89 1.30
C ALA A 33 10.20 10.88 1.32
N VAL A 34 10.82 9.88 0.68
CA VAL A 34 12.29 9.80 0.60
C VAL A 34 12.85 10.95 -0.23
N ALA A 35 12.25 11.28 -1.38
CA ALA A 35 12.71 12.39 -2.23
C ALA A 35 12.74 13.72 -1.45
N VAL A 36 11.67 13.99 -0.71
CA VAL A 36 11.54 15.20 0.12
C VAL A 36 12.54 15.18 1.28
N ALA A 37 12.74 14.04 1.93
CA ALA A 37 13.74 13.88 2.98
C ALA A 37 15.18 14.08 2.47
N ARG A 38 15.44 13.76 1.19
CA ARG A 38 16.71 13.96 0.49
C ARG A 38 16.89 15.36 -0.11
N GLY A 39 15.92 16.26 0.06
CA GLY A 39 16.03 17.68 -0.31
C GLY A 39 15.19 18.10 -1.51
N ASP A 40 14.63 17.15 -2.28
CA ASP A 40 13.78 17.48 -3.41
C ASP A 40 12.34 17.75 -2.97
N GLN A 41 11.95 19.02 -2.89
CA GLN A 41 10.58 19.44 -2.53
C GLN A 41 9.57 19.26 -3.67
N THR A 42 9.97 18.84 -4.88
CA THR A 42 9.07 18.73 -6.04
C THR A 42 7.87 17.83 -5.76
N PRO A 43 8.01 16.60 -5.20
CA PRO A 43 6.86 15.75 -4.88
C PRO A 43 5.91 16.36 -3.84
N ARG A 44 6.44 17.16 -2.90
CA ARG A 44 5.61 17.86 -1.91
C ARG A 44 4.74 18.92 -2.59
N LEU A 45 5.35 19.74 -3.46
CA LEU A 45 4.65 20.78 -4.23
C LEU A 45 3.61 20.18 -5.19
N ASP A 46 3.88 18.99 -5.71
CA ASP A 46 2.99 18.21 -6.56
C ASP A 46 1.84 17.51 -5.79
N GLY A 47 1.76 17.68 -4.46
CA GLY A 47 0.74 17.04 -3.62
C GLY A 47 0.94 15.53 -3.41
N ARG A 48 2.13 15.00 -3.73
CA ARG A 48 2.44 13.55 -3.64
C ARG A 48 2.75 13.07 -2.22
N LEU A 49 2.73 13.96 -1.24
CA LEU A 49 2.70 13.60 0.18
C LEU A 49 1.27 13.42 0.72
N SER A 50 0.25 13.28 -0.12
CA SER A 50 -1.11 12.97 0.35
C SER A 50 -1.31 11.46 0.53
N ILE A 51 -2.16 11.05 1.47
CA ILE A 51 -2.61 9.65 1.58
C ILE A 51 -3.76 9.35 0.60
N SER A 52 -4.28 10.37 -0.07
CA SER A 52 -5.36 10.23 -1.04
C SER A 52 -4.99 9.31 -2.21
N PRO A 53 -5.69 8.17 -2.43
CA PRO A 53 -5.47 7.34 -3.60
C PRO A 53 -5.63 8.08 -4.92
N ARG A 54 -6.41 9.17 -4.97
CA ARG A 54 -6.59 9.96 -6.19
C ARG A 54 -5.29 10.61 -6.69
N GLN A 55 -4.37 10.90 -5.77
CA GLN A 55 -3.07 11.51 -6.07
C GLN A 55 -2.06 10.48 -6.59
N HIS A 56 -2.32 9.19 -6.40
CA HIS A 56 -1.36 8.11 -6.68
C HIS A 56 -1.84 7.09 -7.70
N LEU A 57 -3.14 6.86 -7.81
CA LEU A 57 -3.69 5.90 -8.76
C LEU A 57 -3.78 6.50 -10.15
N ASP A 58 -3.22 5.78 -11.12
CA ASP A 58 -3.45 6.05 -12.54
C ASP A 58 -4.72 5.31 -13.00
N PRO A 59 -5.70 5.97 -13.64
CA PRO A 59 -6.92 5.30 -14.07
C PRO A 59 -6.69 4.14 -15.03
N LEU A 60 -5.75 4.27 -15.97
CA LEU A 60 -5.42 3.19 -16.92
C LEU A 60 -4.69 2.05 -16.22
N GLY A 61 -3.72 2.38 -15.36
CA GLY A 61 -3.02 1.38 -14.54
C GLY A 61 -3.96 0.63 -13.59
N THR A 62 -4.94 1.33 -13.02
CA THR A 62 -5.97 0.74 -12.15
C THR A 62 -6.88 -0.18 -12.94
N ILE A 63 -7.33 0.23 -14.13
CA ILE A 63 -8.12 -0.64 -15.03
C ILE A 63 -7.31 -1.87 -15.42
N ALA A 64 -6.05 -1.69 -15.85
CA ALA A 64 -5.16 -2.77 -16.25
C ALA A 64 -5.04 -3.84 -15.16
N ALA A 65 -4.96 -3.44 -13.89
CA ALA A 65 -4.86 -4.37 -12.77
C ALA A 65 -6.01 -5.40 -12.73
N PHE A 66 -7.23 -5.04 -13.14
CA PHE A 66 -8.38 -5.95 -13.13
C PHE A 66 -8.40 -6.93 -14.31
N PHE A 67 -7.75 -6.60 -15.42
CA PHE A 67 -7.82 -7.40 -16.65
C PHE A 67 -6.55 -8.22 -16.90
N ILE A 68 -5.38 -7.67 -16.56
CA ILE A 68 -4.08 -8.31 -16.79
C ILE A 68 -3.32 -8.59 -15.49
N TYR A 69 -3.93 -8.37 -14.33
CA TYR A 69 -3.33 -8.57 -13.00
C TYR A 69 -2.02 -7.78 -12.78
N PHE A 70 -1.86 -6.70 -13.54
CA PHE A 70 -0.73 -5.78 -13.46
C PHE A 70 -1.23 -4.34 -13.58
N GLY A 71 -0.80 -3.47 -12.68
CA GLY A 71 -1.19 -2.07 -12.64
C GLY A 71 -0.06 -1.18 -12.13
N TRP A 72 -0.17 0.12 -12.38
CA TRP A 72 0.83 1.11 -12.01
C TRP A 72 0.17 2.36 -11.40
N GLY A 73 0.96 3.10 -10.62
CA GLY A 73 0.59 4.40 -10.09
C GLY A 73 0.95 5.55 -11.04
N LYS A 74 0.55 6.75 -10.66
CA LYS A 74 0.98 8.00 -11.29
C LYS A 74 2.43 8.28 -10.87
N PRO A 75 3.40 8.30 -11.80
CA PRO A 75 4.79 8.50 -11.45
C PRO A 75 5.00 9.86 -10.78
N ILE A 76 5.98 9.93 -9.87
CA ILE A 76 6.43 11.18 -9.26
C ILE A 76 7.48 11.88 -10.14
N ARG A 77 7.58 13.20 -10.01
CA ARG A 77 8.66 13.98 -10.62
C ARG A 77 9.80 14.13 -9.64
N LEU A 78 11.01 13.87 -10.10
CA LEU A 78 12.24 14.03 -9.33
C LEU A 78 13.11 15.13 -9.94
N ASN A 79 13.74 15.92 -9.08
CA ASN A 79 14.77 16.88 -9.43
C ASN A 79 16.10 16.48 -8.76
N PRO A 80 16.97 15.72 -9.47
CA PRO A 80 18.24 15.25 -8.93
C PRO A 80 19.19 16.38 -8.51
N TYR A 81 19.09 17.56 -9.13
CA TYR A 81 19.94 18.72 -8.81
C TYR A 81 19.66 19.33 -7.43
N ARG A 82 18.51 19.00 -6.82
CA ARG A 82 18.14 19.43 -5.46
C ARG A 82 18.48 18.41 -4.39
N MET A 83 18.96 17.23 -4.78
CA MET A 83 19.26 16.15 -3.86
C MET A 83 20.65 16.33 -3.24
N ARG A 84 20.83 15.78 -2.03
CA ARG A 84 22.06 15.95 -1.23
C ARG A 84 23.24 15.15 -1.80
N THR A 85 22.97 13.98 -2.39
CA THR A 85 24.02 13.11 -2.94
C THR A 85 23.61 12.48 -4.26
N ALA A 86 24.59 12.05 -5.06
CA ALA A 86 24.37 11.35 -6.33
C ALA A 86 23.62 10.01 -6.19
N TRP A 87 23.62 9.40 -5.00
CA TRP A 87 22.93 8.15 -4.71
C TRP A 87 21.46 8.32 -4.29
N ASP A 88 21.04 9.56 -4.03
CA ASP A 88 19.70 9.85 -3.55
C ASP A 88 18.59 9.39 -4.52
N PRO A 89 18.72 9.55 -5.86
CA PRO A 89 17.74 9.01 -6.78
C PRO A 89 17.58 7.49 -6.62
N ALA A 90 18.68 6.75 -6.44
CA ALA A 90 18.61 5.29 -6.25
C ALA A 90 17.90 4.92 -4.94
N LEU A 91 18.15 5.67 -3.86
CA LEU A 91 17.42 5.51 -2.60
C LEU A 91 15.93 5.78 -2.76
N VAL A 92 15.57 6.81 -3.53
CA VAL A 92 14.16 7.09 -3.86
C VAL A 92 13.56 5.91 -4.59
N TRP A 93 14.16 5.43 -5.68
CA TRP A 93 13.64 4.30 -6.47
C TRP A 93 13.53 2.99 -5.69
N LEU A 94 14.34 2.80 -4.65
CA LEU A 94 14.24 1.64 -3.76
C LEU A 94 13.11 1.78 -2.71
N ALA A 95 12.73 3.01 -2.36
CA ALA A 95 11.76 3.28 -1.31
C ALA A 95 10.38 2.66 -1.58
N GLY A 96 9.88 2.78 -2.81
CA GLY A 96 8.60 2.21 -3.23
C GLY A 96 8.56 0.68 -3.07
N PRO A 97 9.47 -0.06 -3.72
CA PRO A 97 9.57 -1.51 -3.57
C PRO A 97 9.73 -1.97 -2.12
N LEU A 98 10.55 -1.29 -1.31
CA LEU A 98 10.70 -1.60 0.11
C LEU A 98 9.39 -1.38 0.87
N ALA A 99 8.66 -0.30 0.62
CA ALA A 99 7.36 -0.06 1.25
C ALA A 99 6.34 -1.15 0.89
N SER A 100 6.26 -1.53 -0.39
CA SER A 100 5.41 -2.63 -0.84
C SER A 100 5.78 -3.96 -0.17
N PHE A 101 7.08 -4.24 -0.03
CA PHE A 101 7.57 -5.44 0.65
C PHE A 101 7.20 -5.45 2.15
N LEU A 102 7.37 -4.32 2.84
CA LEU A 102 6.99 -4.18 4.25
C LEU A 102 5.48 -4.38 4.48
N ILE A 103 4.65 -3.95 3.53
CA ILE A 103 3.20 -4.22 3.58
C ILE A 103 2.94 -5.72 3.35
N ALA A 104 3.62 -6.33 2.37
CA ALA A 104 3.40 -7.73 2.01
C ALA A 104 3.77 -8.71 3.13
N ILE A 105 4.74 -8.37 3.99
CA ILE A 105 5.17 -9.22 5.10
C ILE A 105 4.27 -9.12 6.35
N ILE A 106 3.24 -8.27 6.34
CA ILE A 106 2.26 -8.22 7.42
C ILE A 106 1.53 -9.59 7.51
N PRO A 107 1.44 -10.23 8.68
CA PRO A 107 0.96 -11.61 8.81
C PRO A 107 -0.57 -11.72 8.80
N ILE A 108 -1.23 -11.07 7.84
CA ILE A 108 -2.69 -11.16 7.62
C ILE A 108 -2.96 -12.25 6.57
N PRO A 109 -3.92 -13.18 6.80
CA PRO A 109 -4.29 -14.17 5.79
C PRO A 109 -4.62 -13.51 4.45
N GLY A 110 -3.87 -13.86 3.41
CA GLY A 110 -3.97 -13.24 2.07
C GLY A 110 -2.79 -12.35 1.67
N LEU A 111 -1.94 -11.97 2.63
CA LEU A 111 -0.60 -11.40 2.38
C LEU A 111 0.49 -12.46 2.61
N ASP A 112 1.67 -12.26 2.03
CA ASP A 112 2.77 -13.23 2.05
C ASP A 112 3.32 -13.48 3.46
N GLY A 113 3.25 -12.47 4.34
CA GLY A 113 3.64 -12.58 5.74
C GLY A 113 2.93 -13.70 6.50
N TYR A 114 1.67 -14.00 6.15
CA TYR A 114 0.92 -15.09 6.76
C TYR A 114 1.52 -16.46 6.43
N HIS A 115 1.97 -16.63 5.19
CA HIS A 115 2.64 -17.86 4.75
C HIS A 115 3.99 -18.02 5.44
N PHE A 116 4.75 -16.93 5.59
CA PHE A 116 6.01 -16.93 6.32
C PHE A 116 5.82 -17.29 7.81
N LEU A 117 4.88 -16.64 8.49
CA LEU A 117 4.54 -16.95 9.88
C LEU A 117 4.04 -18.39 10.04
N GLY A 118 3.23 -18.85 9.08
CA GLY A 118 2.77 -20.23 9.01
C GLY A 118 3.92 -21.22 8.88
N ALA A 119 4.91 -20.95 8.04
CA ALA A 119 6.07 -21.82 7.89
C ALA A 119 6.82 -22.04 9.22
N LEU A 120 6.92 -20.99 10.05
CA LEU A 120 7.63 -21.04 11.32
C LEU A 120 6.79 -21.61 12.47
N LEU A 121 5.52 -21.22 12.57
CA LEU A 121 4.71 -21.42 13.77
C LEU A 121 3.57 -22.45 13.62
N ARG A 122 3.26 -22.90 12.40
CA ARG A 122 2.14 -23.82 12.14
C ARG A 122 2.26 -25.15 12.87
N ARG A 123 3.49 -25.68 13.03
CA ARG A 123 3.73 -26.92 13.78
C ARG A 123 3.33 -26.78 15.25
N ARG A 124 3.58 -25.61 15.86
CA ARG A 124 3.29 -25.33 17.28
C ARG A 124 1.82 -24.99 17.52
N PHE A 125 1.20 -24.26 16.59
CA PHE A 125 -0.16 -23.73 16.73
C PHE A 125 -1.10 -24.24 15.63
N SER A 126 -1.07 -25.56 15.36
CA SER A 126 -1.80 -26.17 14.23
C SER A 126 -3.31 -25.87 14.25
N LYS A 127 -3.95 -25.91 15.43
CA LYS A 127 -5.38 -25.58 15.58
C LYS A 127 -5.71 -24.15 15.16
N LEU A 128 -4.88 -23.19 15.57
CA LEU A 128 -5.05 -21.78 15.22
C LEU A 128 -4.91 -21.58 13.71
N PHE A 129 -3.84 -22.11 13.09
CA PHE A 129 -3.62 -21.97 11.65
C PHE A 129 -4.71 -22.68 10.83
N PHE A 130 -5.20 -23.84 11.29
CA PHE A 130 -6.34 -24.50 10.66
C PHE A 130 -7.60 -23.65 10.71
N GLN A 131 -7.89 -23.01 11.85
CA GLN A 131 -9.03 -22.08 11.98
C GLN A 131 -8.87 -20.85 11.09
N LEU A 132 -7.67 -20.25 11.04
CA LEU A 132 -7.39 -19.09 10.19
C LEU A 132 -7.51 -19.44 8.70
N ASP A 133 -6.98 -20.59 8.27
CA ASP A 133 -7.09 -21.06 6.90
C ASP A 133 -8.55 -21.35 6.51
N SER A 134 -9.30 -22.01 7.41
CA SER A 134 -10.72 -22.34 7.18
C SER A 134 -11.61 -21.09 7.08
N ASN A 135 -11.26 -20.03 7.82
CA ASN A 135 -12.01 -18.77 7.84
C ASN A 135 -11.37 -17.67 6.98
N ARG A 136 -10.39 -17.98 6.13
CA ARG A 136 -9.60 -16.99 5.36
C ARG A 136 -10.46 -15.97 4.63
N GLN A 137 -11.53 -16.43 3.96
CA GLN A 137 -12.43 -15.54 3.20
C GLN A 137 -13.17 -14.55 4.11
N VAL A 138 -13.65 -15.02 5.26
CA VAL A 138 -14.35 -14.19 6.25
C VAL A 138 -13.39 -13.15 6.85
N ILE A 139 -12.16 -13.56 7.18
CA ILE A 139 -11.13 -12.66 7.71
C ILE A 139 -10.79 -11.58 6.69
N LEU A 140 -10.56 -11.95 5.43
CA LEU A 140 -10.28 -10.99 4.36
C LEU A 140 -11.43 -10.01 4.15
N LEU A 141 -12.67 -10.50 4.14
CA LEU A 141 -13.85 -9.64 4.04
C LEU A 141 -13.93 -8.67 5.22
N ALA A 142 -13.73 -9.15 6.44
CA ALA A 142 -13.71 -8.31 7.64
C ALA A 142 -12.62 -7.23 7.57
N VAL A 143 -11.41 -7.59 7.10
CA VAL A 143 -10.32 -6.62 6.88
C VAL A 143 -10.73 -5.56 5.85
N ILE A 144 -11.36 -5.96 4.74
CA ILE A 144 -11.84 -5.01 3.72
C ILE A 144 -12.91 -4.08 4.28
N VAL A 145 -13.87 -4.61 5.05
CA VAL A 145 -14.89 -3.80 5.72
C VAL A 145 -14.21 -2.81 6.66
N VAL A 146 -13.25 -3.23 7.47
CA VAL A 146 -12.49 -2.33 8.35
C VAL A 146 -11.75 -1.27 7.53
N LEU A 147 -11.08 -1.63 6.44
CA LEU A 147 -10.36 -0.67 5.58
C LEU A 147 -11.29 0.42 5.00
N ILE A 148 -12.51 0.05 4.61
CA ILE A 148 -13.49 0.95 4.00
C ILE A 148 -14.19 1.83 5.04
N PHE A 149 -14.55 1.26 6.19
CA PHE A 149 -15.36 1.94 7.21
C PHE A 149 -14.54 2.58 8.33
N ALA A 150 -13.26 2.24 8.50
CA ALA A 150 -12.38 2.88 9.48
C ALA A 150 -12.33 4.42 9.35
N PRO A 151 -12.27 5.03 8.15
CA PRO A 151 -12.31 6.48 8.00
C PRO A 151 -13.60 7.09 8.57
N LEU A 152 -14.74 6.41 8.43
CA LEU A 152 -16.03 6.88 8.92
C LEU A 152 -16.12 6.79 10.46
N LEU A 153 -15.56 5.72 11.04
CA LEU A 153 -15.65 5.45 12.47
C LEU A 153 -14.56 6.15 13.29
N LEU A 154 -13.35 6.21 12.76
CA LEU A 154 -12.15 6.68 13.46
C LEU A 154 -11.69 8.06 12.97
N GLY A 155 -12.31 8.61 11.92
CA GLY A 155 -11.87 9.86 11.28
C GLY A 155 -10.51 9.75 10.58
N ALA A 156 -9.96 8.55 10.43
CA ALA A 156 -8.65 8.28 9.84
C ALA A 156 -8.67 6.96 9.07
N THR A 157 -7.93 6.92 7.97
CA THR A 157 -7.71 5.72 7.17
C THR A 157 -6.67 4.82 7.81
N VAL A 158 -6.69 3.52 7.49
CA VAL A 158 -5.61 2.60 7.91
C VAL A 158 -4.25 3.02 7.35
N LEU A 159 -4.24 3.68 6.18
CA LEU A 159 -3.01 4.24 5.59
C LEU A 159 -2.42 5.32 6.51
N ASP A 160 -3.22 6.12 7.21
CA ASP A 160 -2.72 7.10 8.17
C ASP A 160 -1.92 6.42 9.29
N TYR A 161 -2.43 5.31 9.83
CA TYR A 161 -1.73 4.57 10.89
C TYR A 161 -0.47 3.86 10.40
N LEU A 162 -0.47 3.36 9.15
CA LEU A 162 0.68 2.68 8.57
C LEU A 162 1.80 3.65 8.16
N TYR A 163 1.46 4.79 7.56
CA TYR A 163 2.44 5.71 6.99
C TYR A 163 2.80 6.88 7.88
N ALA A 164 1.94 7.32 8.81
CA ALA A 164 2.27 8.46 9.67
C ALA A 164 3.55 8.28 10.49
N PRO A 165 3.85 7.12 11.10
CA PRO A 165 5.10 6.95 11.84
C PRO A 165 6.34 7.09 10.94
N VAL A 166 6.28 6.52 9.73
CA VAL A 166 7.37 6.57 8.75
C VAL A 166 7.54 7.99 8.19
N ALA A 167 6.44 8.65 7.86
CA ALA A 167 6.45 10.03 7.38
C ALA A 167 7.01 10.99 8.44
N GLN A 168 6.62 10.83 9.71
CA GLN A 168 7.16 11.64 10.81
C GLN A 168 8.67 11.41 11.01
N LEU A 169 9.13 10.16 10.90
CA LEU A 169 10.54 9.82 11.00
C LEU A 169 11.36 10.45 9.86
N LEU A 170 10.84 10.40 8.63
CA LEU A 170 11.55 10.88 7.44
C LEU A 170 11.47 12.40 7.24
N LEU A 171 10.33 13.01 7.59
CA LEU A 171 10.00 14.40 7.25
C LEU A 171 9.96 15.33 8.47
N GLY A 172 10.07 14.79 9.69
CA GLY A 172 9.94 15.51 10.95
C GLY A 172 8.48 15.65 11.42
N SER A 173 8.31 15.98 12.70
CA SER A 173 7.03 15.98 13.43
C SER A 173 5.94 16.93 12.90
N GLY A 174 6.30 17.89 12.04
CA GLY A 174 5.38 18.89 11.47
C GLY A 174 4.80 18.56 10.10
N VAL A 175 5.31 17.53 9.41
CA VAL A 175 4.87 17.19 8.05
C VAL A 175 4.12 15.87 8.10
N ARG A 176 2.79 15.97 8.26
CA ARG A 176 1.91 14.82 8.12
C ARG A 176 1.53 14.66 6.65
N PRO A 177 1.44 13.42 6.14
CA PRO A 177 0.77 13.21 4.89
C PRO A 177 -0.63 13.79 4.99
N ILE A 178 -1.02 14.61 4.02
CA ILE A 178 -2.30 15.30 4.09
C ILE A 178 -3.38 14.23 3.83
N GLY A 179 -4.15 13.93 4.87
CA GLY A 179 -5.33 13.09 4.80
C GLY A 179 -6.41 13.72 3.92
N PHE A 180 -7.42 12.94 3.57
CA PHE A 180 -8.59 13.40 2.83
C PHE A 180 -9.43 14.42 3.60
#